data_AF-M5PFJ4-F1
#
_entry.id   AF-M5PFJ4-F1
#
_cell.length_a   1.000
_cell.length_b   1.000
_cell.length_c   1.000
_cell.angle_alpha   90.00
_cell.angle_beta   90.00
_cell.angle_gamma   90.00
#
_symmetry.space_group_name_H-M   'P 1'
#
loop_
_entity.id
_entity.type
_entity.pdbx_description
1 polymer ?
#
loop_
_entity_poly.entity_id
_entity_poly.type
_entity_poly.pdbx_seq_one_letter_code
_entity_poly.pdbx_strand_id
1 'polypeptide(L)'
;MPPKPLRECKAYGCKALTREGYCPDHKHVQQEETKHYNKHSRNKTITSFYKSTEWKRTRELVLLRDNCLCQRCLREHRFTPADMVHHIVEVKQDWSKRLDLSNLESLCNACHNKVHGDRNKLVK
;
A
#
# COMPACT_ATOMS: atom_id res chain seq x y z
N MET A 1 11.67 -24.53 0.42
CA MET A 1 10.48 -24.57 -0.48
C MET A 1 10.96 -24.83 -1.90
N PRO A 2 10.32 -25.72 -2.66
CA PRO A 2 10.67 -25.93 -4.06
C PRO A 2 10.37 -24.67 -4.89
N PRO A 3 11.19 -24.37 -5.92
CA PRO A 3 10.94 -23.23 -6.78
C PRO A 3 9.61 -23.43 -7.53
N LYS A 4 8.88 -22.33 -7.73
CA LYS A 4 7.63 -22.37 -8.52
C LYS A 4 7.90 -22.96 -9.92
N PRO A 5 6.97 -23.75 -10.48
CA PRO A 5 7.11 -24.27 -11.82
C PRO A 5 7.19 -23.13 -12.85
N LEU A 6 7.88 -23.41 -13.96
CA LEU A 6 7.90 -22.50 -15.11
C LEU A 6 6.49 -22.36 -15.70
N ARG A 7 6.17 -21.17 -16.20
CA ARG A 7 4.89 -20.86 -16.83
C ARG A 7 5.13 -20.29 -18.22
N GLU A 8 4.17 -20.48 -19.12
CA GLU A 8 4.24 -19.88 -20.46
C GLU A 8 4.28 -18.35 -20.38
N CYS A 9 4.93 -17.75 -21.38
CA CYS A 9 4.97 -16.32 -21.57
C CYS A 9 3.55 -15.78 -21.77
N LYS A 10 3.25 -14.65 -21.13
CA LYS A 10 1.95 -13.97 -21.22
C LYS A 10 1.69 -13.30 -22.57
N ALA A 11 2.70 -13.14 -23.42
CA ALA A 11 2.52 -12.57 -24.75
C ALA A 11 1.67 -13.50 -25.61
N TYR A 12 0.68 -12.94 -26.30
CA TYR A 12 -0.26 -13.72 -27.09
C TYR A 12 0.47 -14.61 -28.11
N GLY A 13 0.23 -15.92 -28.05
CA GLY A 13 0.84 -16.91 -28.94
C GLY A 13 2.28 -17.33 -28.59
N CYS A 14 2.89 -16.79 -27.53
CA CYS A 14 4.26 -17.13 -27.14
C CYS A 14 4.31 -18.33 -26.18
N LYS A 15 4.90 -19.45 -26.61
CA LYS A 15 5.04 -20.67 -25.80
C LYS A 15 6.32 -20.74 -24.96
N ALA A 16 7.11 -19.67 -24.91
CA ALA A 16 8.37 -19.65 -24.17
C ALA A 16 8.11 -19.79 -22.65
N LEU A 17 8.87 -20.64 -21.98
CA LEU A 17 8.74 -20.87 -20.54
C LEU A 17 9.54 -19.83 -19.73
N THR A 18 8.90 -19.22 -18.74
CA THR A 18 9.45 -18.14 -17.92
C THR A 18 9.02 -18.27 -16.45
N ARG A 19 9.81 -17.67 -15.55
CA ARG A 19 9.45 -17.48 -14.14
C ARG A 19 8.75 -16.15 -13.88
N GLU A 20 8.99 -15.16 -14.74
CA GLU A 20 8.67 -13.74 -14.51
C GLU A 20 7.46 -13.25 -15.32
N GLY A 21 6.71 -14.19 -15.93
CA GLY A 21 5.49 -13.90 -16.70
C GLY A 21 5.75 -13.59 -18.17
N TYR A 22 6.79 -12.83 -18.53
CA TYR A 22 7.23 -12.63 -19.92
C TYR A 22 8.63 -13.23 -20.16
N CYS A 23 8.93 -13.66 -21.38
CA CYS A 23 10.27 -14.12 -21.77
C CYS A 23 11.19 -12.93 -22.09
N PRO A 24 12.53 -13.14 -22.23
CA PRO A 24 13.47 -12.07 -22.59
C PRO A 24 13.05 -11.26 -23.83
N ASP A 25 12.54 -11.93 -24.87
CA ASP A 25 12.10 -11.28 -26.12
C ASP A 25 10.88 -10.37 -25.92
N HIS A 26 10.00 -10.71 -24.98
CA HIS A 26 8.78 -9.97 -24.68
C HIS A 26 8.88 -9.08 -23.43
N LYS A 27 10.09 -8.83 -22.92
CA LYS A 27 10.29 -7.86 -21.83
C LYS A 27 9.81 -6.46 -22.20
N HIS A 28 9.86 -6.10 -23.48
CA HIS A 28 9.34 -4.81 -23.96
C HIS A 28 7.83 -4.67 -23.71
N VAL A 29 7.04 -5.73 -23.91
CA VAL A 29 5.59 -5.73 -23.63
C VAL A 29 5.34 -5.46 -22.14
N GLN A 30 6.07 -6.15 -21.26
CA GLN A 30 6.01 -5.92 -19.82
C GLN A 30 6.34 -4.45 -19.45
N GLN A 31 7.35 -3.88 -20.09
CA GLN A 31 7.76 -2.49 -19.87
C GLN A 31 6.68 -1.51 -20.33
N GLU A 32 6.09 -1.72 -21.51
CA GLU A 32 5.02 -0.88 -22.05
C GLU A 32 3.74 -0.96 -21.21
N GLU A 33 3.32 -2.16 -20.78
CA GLU A 33 2.20 -2.34 -19.85
C GLU A 33 2.43 -1.60 -18.53
N THR A 34 3.64 -1.71 -17.98
CA THR A 34 4.02 -1.03 -16.74
C THR A 34 4.01 0.49 -16.91
N LYS A 35 4.53 1.00 -18.03
CA LYS A 35 4.50 2.44 -18.36
C LYS A 35 3.05 2.93 -18.50
N HIS A 36 2.21 2.20 -19.23
CA HIS A 36 0.80 2.54 -19.43
C HIS A 36 0.04 2.58 -18.10
N TYR A 37 0.17 1.55 -17.26
CA TYR A 37 -0.42 1.53 -15.92
C TYR A 37 0.06 2.71 -15.06
N ASN A 38 1.36 2.98 -15.05
CA ASN A 38 1.92 4.10 -14.28
C ASN A 38 1.42 5.47 -14.78
N LYS A 39 1.20 5.63 -16.09
CA LYS A 39 0.71 6.87 -16.71
C LYS A 39 -0.76 7.13 -16.39
N HIS A 40 -1.59 6.08 -16.33
CA HIS A 40 -3.05 6.21 -16.23
C HIS A 40 -3.66 5.80 -14.88
N SER A 41 -2.97 5.02 -14.04
CA SER A 41 -3.50 4.51 -12.77
C SER A 41 -3.02 5.26 -11.53
N ARG A 42 -1.87 5.97 -11.61
CA ARG A 42 -1.38 6.76 -10.48
C ARG A 42 -2.06 8.12 -10.44
N ASN A 43 -2.93 8.31 -9.44
CA ASN A 43 -3.39 9.65 -9.07
C ASN A 43 -2.16 10.46 -8.59
N LYS A 44 -1.71 11.39 -9.44
CA LYS A 44 -0.52 12.23 -9.18
C LYS A 44 -0.69 13.03 -7.90
N THR A 45 -1.89 13.55 -7.64
CA THR A 45 -2.23 14.35 -6.46
C THR A 45 -2.04 13.56 -5.16
N ILE A 46 -2.51 12.32 -5.12
CA ILE A 46 -2.32 11.44 -3.94
C ILE A 46 -0.84 11.07 -3.77
N THR A 47 -0.16 10.78 -4.89
CA THR A 47 1.27 10.44 -4.85
C THR A 47 2.13 11.61 -4.36
N SER A 48 1.83 12.84 -4.77
CA SER A 48 2.53 14.04 -4.30
C SER A 48 2.21 14.34 -2.84
N PHE A 49 0.99 14.07 -2.38
CA PHE A 49 0.60 14.26 -0.99
C PHE A 49 1.46 13.46 -0.01
N TYR A 50 1.69 12.16 -0.26
CA TYR A 50 2.55 11.37 0.63
C TYR A 50 4.02 11.81 0.63
N LYS A 51 4.43 12.66 -0.33
CA LYS A 51 5.78 13.27 -0.37
C LYS A 51 5.80 14.68 0.22
N SER A 52 4.64 15.27 0.50
CA SER A 52 4.50 16.67 0.88
C SER A 52 5.00 16.94 2.30
N THR A 53 5.37 18.19 2.56
CA THR A 53 5.84 18.64 3.88
C THR A 53 4.73 18.57 4.92
N GLU A 54 3.49 18.85 4.52
CA GLU A 54 2.31 18.79 5.38
C GLU A 54 2.08 17.38 5.89
N TRP A 55 2.14 16.37 5.00
CA TRP A 55 1.98 14.99 5.42
C TRP A 55 3.09 14.55 6.39
N LYS A 56 4.35 14.89 6.10
CA LYS A 56 5.48 14.53 6.98
C LYS A 56 5.30 15.12 8.39
N ARG A 57 4.96 16.41 8.48
CA ARG A 57 4.69 17.09 9.76
C ARG A 57 3.50 16.49 10.50
N THR A 58 2.38 16.29 9.82
CA THR A 58 1.19 15.68 10.43
C THR A 58 1.46 14.25 10.90
N ARG A 59 2.21 13.47 10.12
CA ARG A 59 2.64 12.11 10.53
C ARG A 59 3.46 12.14 11.81
N GLU A 60 4.43 13.05 11.91
CA GLU A 60 5.25 13.22 13.12
C GLU A 60 4.40 13.62 14.33
N LEU A 61 3.47 14.57 14.15
CA LEU A 61 2.53 14.98 15.21
C LEU A 61 1.66 13.83 15.71
N VAL A 62 1.15 13.00 14.80
CA VAL A 62 0.34 11.83 15.15
C VAL A 62 1.16 10.79 15.90
N LEU A 63 2.39 10.50 15.44
CA LEU A 63 3.29 9.58 16.16
C LEU A 63 3.61 10.09 17.56
N LEU A 64 3.88 11.39 17.72
CA LEU A 64 4.18 11.99 19.02
C LEU A 64 2.96 11.93 19.96
N ARG A 65 1.77 12.31 19.46
CA ARG A 65 0.49 12.20 20.21
C ARG A 65 0.27 10.78 20.71
N ASP A 66 0.59 9.80 19.87
CA ASP A 66 0.38 8.38 20.12
C ASP A 66 1.53 7.74 20.92
N ASN A 67 2.49 8.53 21.43
CA ASN A 67 3.70 8.08 22.13
C ASN A 67 4.52 7.05 21.34
N CYS A 68 4.49 7.14 20.00
CA CYS A 68 5.09 6.18 19.07
C CYS A 68 4.57 4.74 19.25
N LEU A 69 3.37 4.55 19.81
CA LEU A 69 2.77 3.25 20.05
C LEU A 69 1.61 2.97 19.08
N CYS A 70 1.44 1.69 18.76
CA CYS A 70 0.28 1.20 18.02
C CYS A 70 -0.99 1.36 18.88
N GLN A 71 -1.91 2.22 18.44
CA GLN A 71 -3.11 2.55 19.19
C GLN A 71 -4.08 1.36 19.34
N ARG A 72 -4.09 0.45 18.35
CA ARG A 72 -4.88 -0.80 18.44
C ARG A 72 -4.33 -1.77 19.47
N CYS A 73 -3.01 -1.96 19.49
CA CYS A 73 -2.38 -2.81 20.50
C CYS A 73 -2.53 -2.20 21.90
N LEU A 74 -2.42 -0.87 22.01
CA LEU A 74 -2.58 -0.18 23.29
C LEU A 74 -3.98 -0.40 23.89
N ARG A 75 -5.04 -0.36 23.08
CA ARG A 75 -6.42 -0.71 23.52
C ARG A 75 -6.55 -2.16 24.02
N GLU A 76 -5.68 -3.05 23.56
CA GLU A 76 -5.58 -4.44 24.01
C GLU A 76 -4.55 -4.61 25.16
N HIS A 77 -4.11 -3.52 25.80
CA HIS A 77 -3.07 -3.51 26.84
C HIS A 77 -1.71 -4.07 26.38
N ARG A 78 -1.40 -3.94 25.08
CA ARG A 78 -0.13 -4.35 24.47
C ARG A 78 0.67 -3.13 24.00
N PHE A 79 1.86 -2.96 24.56
CA PHE A 79 2.78 -1.86 24.21
C PHE A 79 3.65 -2.25 23.00
N THR A 80 3.11 -2.07 21.80
CA THR A 80 3.82 -2.34 20.54
C THR A 80 4.20 -1.03 19.86
N PRO A 81 5.45 -0.82 19.41
CA PRO A 81 5.81 0.34 18.61
C PRO A 81 4.97 0.47 17.34
N ALA A 82 4.67 1.70 16.94
CA ALA A 82 4.04 1.97 15.65
C ALA A 82 5.07 1.97 14.51
N ASP A 83 4.71 1.36 13.38
CA ASP A 83 5.51 1.34 12.16
C ASP A 83 5.08 2.44 11.18
N MET A 84 3.77 2.78 11.19
CA MET A 84 3.19 3.77 10.31
C MET A 84 2.01 4.52 10.93
N VAL A 85 1.59 5.58 10.24
CA VAL A 85 0.31 6.27 10.49
C VAL A 85 -0.66 5.88 9.38
N HIS A 86 -1.86 5.45 9.78
CA HIS A 86 -2.90 4.95 8.91
C HIS A 86 -4.07 5.94 8.83
N HIS A 87 -4.61 6.14 7.63
CA HIS A 87 -5.84 6.88 7.39
C HIS A 87 -7.07 6.00 7.65
N ILE A 88 -7.91 6.35 8.63
CA ILE A 88 -9.14 5.61 8.94
C ILE A 88 -10.10 5.66 7.73
N VAL A 89 -10.37 6.87 7.24
CA VAL A 89 -10.96 7.13 5.92
C VAL A 89 -9.84 7.42 4.95
N GLU A 90 -9.70 6.55 3.94
CA GLU A 90 -8.63 6.62 2.95
C GLU A 90 -8.63 7.95 2.19
N VAL A 91 -7.43 8.43 1.83
CA VAL A 91 -7.24 9.67 1.05
C VAL A 91 -7.98 9.63 -0.28
N LYS A 92 -8.13 8.44 -0.88
CA LYS A 92 -8.91 8.23 -2.11
C LYS A 92 -10.42 8.40 -1.93
N GLN A 93 -10.93 8.17 -0.72
CA GLN A 93 -12.36 8.25 -0.40
C GLN A 93 -12.75 9.67 0.00
N ASP A 94 -11.94 10.32 0.84
CA ASP A 94 -12.21 11.69 1.30
C ASP A 94 -10.90 12.49 1.42
N TRP A 95 -10.65 13.34 0.42
CA TRP A 95 -9.47 14.19 0.38
C TRP A 95 -9.46 15.26 1.48
N SER A 96 -10.63 15.68 1.96
CA SER A 96 -10.74 16.75 2.97
C SER A 96 -10.14 16.30 4.31
N LYS A 97 -10.21 15.01 4.62
CA LYS A 97 -9.72 14.39 5.87
C LYS A 97 -8.26 13.94 5.84
N ARG A 98 -7.53 14.19 4.75
CA ARG A 98 -6.17 13.65 4.56
C ARG A 98 -5.14 14.09 5.63
N LEU A 99 -5.37 15.25 6.27
CA LEU A 99 -4.53 15.82 7.34
C LEU A 99 -5.29 15.95 8.67
N ASP A 100 -6.53 15.46 8.76
CA ASP A 100 -7.32 15.50 9.98
C ASP A 100 -6.73 14.53 11.00
N LEU A 101 -6.27 15.04 12.16
CA LEU A 101 -5.66 14.23 13.21
C LEU A 101 -6.61 13.15 13.74
N SER A 102 -7.91 13.41 13.77
CA SER A 102 -8.92 12.43 14.21
C SER A 102 -9.11 11.28 13.20
N ASN A 103 -8.73 11.50 11.94
CA ASN A 103 -8.75 10.51 10.88
C ASN A 103 -7.43 9.69 10.77
N LEU A 104 -6.48 9.91 11.68
CA LEU A 104 -5.14 9.31 11.63
C LEU A 104 -4.85 8.50 12.91
N GLU A 105 -4.38 7.28 12.71
CA GLU A 105 -4.07 6.33 13.79
C GLU A 105 -2.66 5.73 13.60
N SER A 106 -1.79 5.79 14.62
CA SER A 106 -0.50 5.09 14.59
C SER A 106 -0.68 3.59 14.78
N LEU A 107 -0.13 2.78 13.86
CA LEU A 107 -0.30 1.33 13.81
C LEU A 107 1.04 0.61 13.61
N CYS A 108 1.15 -0.59 14.19
CA CYS A 108 2.15 -1.57 13.79
C CYS A 108 1.71 -2.29 12.49
N ASN A 109 2.67 -2.90 11.79
CA ASN A 109 2.45 -3.62 10.53
C ASN A 109 1.37 -4.71 10.66
N ALA A 110 1.34 -5.45 11.77
CA ALA A 110 0.34 -6.50 12.00
C ALA A 110 -1.09 -5.92 12.08
N CYS A 111 -1.28 -4.82 12.81
CA CYS A 111 -2.57 -4.15 12.91
C CYS A 111 -2.95 -3.47 11.60
N HIS A 112 -2.02 -2.81 10.92
CA HIS A 112 -2.23 -2.20 9.61
C HIS A 112 -2.70 -3.23 8.57
N ASN A 113 -2.06 -4.40 8.52
CA ASN A 113 -2.44 -5.48 7.62
C ASN A 113 -3.83 -6.05 7.91
N LYS A 114 -4.24 -6.12 9.19
CA LYS A 114 -5.61 -6.51 9.55
C LYS A 114 -6.64 -5.53 8.98
N VAL A 115 -6.38 -4.22 9.03
CA VAL A 115 -7.29 -3.21 8.46
C VAL A 115 -7.49 -3.41 6.96
N HIS A 116 -6.41 -3.58 6.21
CA HIS A 116 -6.50 -3.76 4.76
C HIS A 116 -7.03 -5.15 4.38
N GLY A 117 -6.71 -6.18 5.17
CA GLY A 117 -7.19 -7.54 4.98
C GLY A 117 -8.69 -7.70 5.25
N ASP A 118 -9.23 -6.99 6.24
CA ASP A 118 -10.65 -7.06 6.58
C ASP A 118 -11.54 -6.28 5.61
N ARG A 119 -11.03 -5.26 4.90
CA ARG A 119 -11.77 -4.58 3.83
C ARG A 119 -12.16 -5.49 2.66
N ASN A 120 -11.50 -6.66 2.50
CA ASN A 120 -11.84 -7.63 1.47
C ASN A 120 -12.93 -8.63 1.89
N LYS A 121 -13.48 -8.53 3.11
CA LYS A 121 -14.52 -9.44 3.64
C LYS A 121 -15.93 -8.86 3.64
N LEU A 122 -16.12 -7.58 3.31
CA LEU A 122 -17.42 -6.91 3.31
C LEU A 122 -18.14 -6.94 1.94
N VAL A 123 -17.66 -7.76 1.00
CA VAL A 123 -18.39 -8.08 -0.23
C VAL A 123 -18.75 -9.56 -0.19
N LYS A 124 -19.83 -9.89 0.51
CA LYS A 124 -20.57 -11.16 0.40
C LYS A 124 -22.05 -10.85 0.46
#